data_AF-A0A973HL70-F1
#
_entry.id   AF-A0A973HL70-F1
#
_cell.length_a   1.000
_cell.length_b   1.000
_cell.length_c   1.000
_cell.angle_alpha   90.00
_cell.angle_beta   90.00
_cell.angle_gamma   90.00
#
_symmetry.space_group_name_H-M   'P 1'
#
loop_
_entity.id
_entity.type
_entity.pdbx_description
1 polymer ?
#
loop_
_entity_poly.entity_id
_entity_poly.type
_entity_poly.pdbx_seq_one_letter_code
_entity_poly.pdbx_strand_id
1 'polypeptide(L)'
;MRKAERLFKILNLLRSRRTVVTARQLAEYCSVSDRTIYRDIQALSLSGVPIESEAGVGYKLMPGYSIPPIMFTAQELEALLLGARMVQRWGDSQLGAAGDSALSKIRAILPDKLHFDHAIKPEWLIVPDYMPNEAAQFGEQIRSAIKAR
;
A
#
# COMPACT_ATOMS: atom_id res chain seq x y z
N MET A 1 -19.07 8.90 -9.72
CA MET A 1 -17.79 8.51 -9.10
C MET A 1 -17.89 8.52 -7.58
N ARG A 2 -17.38 7.49 -6.89
CA ARG A 2 -17.38 7.44 -5.41
C ARG A 2 -16.39 8.45 -4.83
N LYS A 3 -16.63 8.96 -3.60
CA LYS A 3 -15.79 10.00 -2.98
C LYS A 3 -14.32 9.55 -2.84
N ALA A 4 -14.08 8.34 -2.33
CA ALA A 4 -12.73 7.80 -2.14
C ALA A 4 -11.92 7.73 -3.45
N GLU A 5 -12.55 7.25 -4.52
CA GLU A 5 -11.94 7.20 -5.86
C GLU A 5 -11.55 8.59 -6.36
N ARG A 6 -12.41 9.59 -6.15
CA ARG A 6 -12.15 10.97 -6.55
C ARG A 6 -10.99 11.60 -5.76
N LEU A 7 -10.97 11.40 -4.44
CA LEU A 7 -9.86 11.89 -3.59
C LEU A 7 -8.52 11.30 -4.03
N PHE A 8 -8.51 10.00 -4.37
CA PHE A 8 -7.32 9.33 -4.89
C PHE A 8 -6.88 9.88 -6.26
N LYS A 9 -7.83 10.16 -7.17
CA LYS A 9 -7.53 10.81 -8.47
C LYS A 9 -6.94 12.21 -8.31
N ILE A 10 -7.55 13.06 -7.47
CA ILE A 10 -7.05 14.41 -7.18
C ILE A 10 -5.62 14.32 -6.67
N LEU A 11 -5.39 13.47 -5.67
CA LEU A 11 -4.10 13.33 -5.02
C LEU A 11 -3.02 12.85 -6.00
N ASN A 12 -3.30 11.86 -6.84
CA ASN A 12 -2.34 11.40 -7.86
C ASN A 12 -2.05 12.47 -8.93
N LEU A 13 -3.04 13.28 -9.30
CA LEU A 13 -2.80 14.39 -10.23
C LEU A 13 -1.85 15.42 -9.62
N LEU A 14 -2.08 15.79 -8.36
CA LEU A 14 -1.22 16.73 -7.63
C LEU A 14 0.21 16.18 -7.38
N ARG A 15 0.38 14.85 -7.28
CA ARG A 15 1.72 14.24 -7.23
C ARG A 15 2.46 14.29 -8.56
N SER A 16 1.77 13.95 -9.64
CA SER A 16 2.38 13.83 -10.97
C SER A 16 2.78 15.19 -11.54
N ARG A 17 2.14 16.27 -11.07
CA ARG A 17 2.46 17.64 -11.45
C ARG A 17 3.21 18.34 -10.33
N ARG A 18 4.44 18.78 -10.61
CA ARG A 18 5.19 19.66 -9.69
C ARG A 18 4.74 21.13 -9.74
N THR A 19 3.80 21.45 -10.62
CA THR A 19 3.23 22.78 -10.82
C THR A 19 1.87 22.90 -10.14
N VAL A 20 1.43 24.14 -9.92
CA VAL A 20 0.08 24.44 -9.42
C VAL A 20 -0.98 23.90 -10.40
N VAL A 21 -2.05 23.32 -9.86
CA VAL A 21 -3.24 22.85 -10.59
C VAL A 21 -4.47 23.60 -10.07
N THR A 22 -5.25 24.20 -10.96
CA THR A 22 -6.42 24.99 -10.55
C THR A 22 -7.59 24.10 -10.13
N ALA A 23 -8.53 24.68 -9.35
CA ALA A 23 -9.78 23.99 -8.98
C ALA A 23 -10.56 23.54 -10.23
N ARG A 24 -10.60 24.39 -11.26
CA ARG A 24 -11.27 24.10 -12.53
C ARG A 24 -10.64 22.92 -13.26
N GLN A 25 -9.31 22.85 -13.33
CA GLN A 25 -8.61 21.71 -13.94
C GLN A 25 -8.92 20.39 -13.21
N LEU A 26 -8.94 20.42 -11.88
CA LEU A 26 -9.33 19.25 -11.07
C LEU A 26 -10.80 18.87 -11.28
N ALA A 27 -11.68 19.86 -11.39
CA ALA A 27 -13.11 19.68 -11.62
C ALA A 27 -13.38 19.03 -12.98
N GLU A 28 -12.73 19.51 -14.03
CA GLU A 28 -12.77 18.94 -15.39
C GLU A 28 -12.21 17.50 -15.39
N TYR A 29 -11.04 17.28 -14.78
CA TYR A 29 -10.40 15.96 -14.69
C TYR A 29 -11.24 14.93 -13.93
N CYS A 30 -11.94 15.36 -12.89
CA CYS A 30 -12.80 14.50 -12.07
C CYS A 30 -14.26 14.48 -12.53
N SER A 31 -14.63 15.27 -13.54
CA SER A 31 -16.01 15.48 -14.00
C SER A 31 -16.97 15.86 -12.86
N VAL A 32 -16.58 16.81 -12.03
CA VAL A 32 -17.39 17.36 -10.91
C VAL A 32 -17.36 18.89 -10.92
N SER A 33 -18.09 19.52 -10.00
CA SER A 33 -18.04 20.98 -9.84
C SER A 33 -16.86 21.45 -8.98
N ASP A 34 -16.43 22.70 -9.19
CA ASP A 34 -15.41 23.37 -8.37
C ASP A 34 -15.74 23.33 -6.87
N ARG A 35 -17.01 23.52 -6.49
CA ARG A 35 -17.49 23.40 -5.10
C ARG A 35 -17.17 22.02 -4.51
N THR A 36 -17.25 20.97 -5.32
CA THR A 36 -16.90 19.61 -4.90
C THR A 36 -15.40 19.47 -4.69
N ILE A 37 -14.58 20.04 -5.58
CA ILE A 37 -13.13 20.08 -5.44
C ILE A 37 -12.72 20.83 -4.17
N TYR A 38 -13.31 22.00 -3.89
CA TYR A 38 -13.01 22.75 -2.66
C TYR A 38 -13.23 21.91 -1.39
N ARG A 39 -14.36 21.21 -1.31
CA ARG A 39 -14.66 20.33 -0.17
C ARG A 39 -13.73 19.12 -0.11
N ASP A 40 -13.34 18.57 -1.25
CA ASP A 40 -12.45 17.41 -1.31
C ASP A 40 -11.00 17.77 -0.97
N ILE A 41 -10.49 18.92 -1.41
CA ILE A 41 -9.20 19.47 -0.98
C ILE A 41 -9.22 19.72 0.53
N GLN A 42 -10.28 20.33 1.06
CA GLN A 42 -10.41 20.52 2.51
C GLN A 42 -10.37 19.17 3.26
N ALA A 43 -11.06 18.15 2.74
CA ALA A 43 -11.03 16.81 3.34
C ALA A 43 -9.62 16.18 3.30
N LEU A 44 -8.88 16.36 2.19
CA LEU A 44 -7.49 15.90 2.08
C LEU A 44 -6.58 16.64 3.08
N SER A 45 -6.69 17.96 3.18
CA SER A 45 -5.93 18.76 4.15
C SER A 45 -6.23 18.35 5.60
N LEU A 46 -7.51 18.13 5.94
CA LEU A 46 -7.91 17.64 7.27
C LEU A 46 -7.39 16.22 7.56
N SER A 47 -7.15 15.41 6.53
CA SER A 47 -6.52 14.09 6.67
C SER A 47 -4.99 14.12 6.76
N GLY A 48 -4.39 15.31 6.81
CA GLY A 48 -2.94 15.48 6.96
C GLY A 48 -2.16 15.49 5.64
N VAL A 49 -2.84 15.64 4.49
CA VAL A 49 -2.17 15.87 3.21
C VAL A 49 -1.72 17.33 3.12
N PRO A 50 -0.41 17.62 3.00
CA PRO A 50 0.13 18.96 2.88
C PRO A 50 -0.07 19.51 1.47
N ILE A 51 -1.27 20.01 1.23
CA ILE A 51 -1.63 20.71 0.00
C ILE A 51 -1.41 22.21 0.26
N GLU A 52 -0.52 22.83 -0.49
CA GLU A 52 -0.44 24.28 -0.59
C GLU A 52 -1.63 24.76 -1.42
N SER A 53 -2.39 25.69 -0.84
CA SER A 53 -3.54 26.30 -1.50
C SER A 53 -3.45 27.81 -1.41
N GLU A 54 -3.59 28.48 -2.55
CA GLU A 54 -3.71 29.93 -2.62
C GLU A 54 -4.96 30.30 -3.41
N ALA A 55 -5.78 31.18 -2.83
CA ALA A 55 -7.07 31.56 -3.39
C ALA A 55 -6.89 32.19 -4.79
N GLY A 56 -7.58 31.65 -5.78
CA GLY A 56 -7.48 32.11 -7.17
C GLY A 56 -6.25 31.59 -7.94
N VAL A 57 -5.30 30.92 -7.27
CA VAL A 57 -4.08 30.38 -7.90
C VAL A 57 -4.21 28.88 -8.14
N GLY A 58 -4.59 28.11 -7.11
CA GLY A 58 -4.83 26.67 -7.22
C GLY A 58 -4.17 25.86 -6.10
N TYR A 59 -3.85 24.61 -6.41
CA TYR A 59 -3.37 23.61 -5.47
C TYR A 59 -2.07 22.97 -5.92
N LYS A 60 -1.17 22.75 -4.98
CA LYS A 60 0.07 22.01 -5.21
C LYS A 60 0.38 21.16 -3.99
N LEU A 61 0.99 19.99 -4.21
CA LEU A 61 1.50 19.17 -3.12
C LEU A 61 2.86 19.73 -2.66
N MET A 62 3.06 19.89 -1.35
CA MET A 62 4.36 20.37 -0.84
C MET A 62 5.51 19.47 -1.36
N PRO A 63 6.62 20.05 -1.84
CA PRO A 63 7.78 19.28 -2.28
C PRO A 63 8.27 18.35 -1.18
N GLY A 64 8.64 17.11 -1.52
CA GLY A 64 9.08 16.12 -0.55
C GLY A 64 7.93 15.38 0.17
N TYR A 65 6.66 15.73 -0.08
CA TYR A 65 5.55 14.91 0.39
C TYR A 65 5.37 13.68 -0.50
N SER A 66 5.97 12.58 -0.07
CA SER A 66 5.55 11.25 -0.50
C SER A 66 4.28 10.89 0.26
N ILE A 67 3.22 10.53 -0.45
CA ILE A 67 2.15 9.74 0.18
C ILE A 67 2.84 8.52 0.76
N PRO A 68 2.66 8.24 2.06
CA PRO A 68 3.23 7.04 2.60
C PRO A 68 2.70 5.85 1.79
N PRO A 69 3.55 4.90 1.36
CA PRO A 69 3.07 3.63 0.83
C PRO A 69 2.00 3.07 1.79
N ILE A 70 0.99 2.38 1.25
CA ILE A 70 -0.19 1.86 2.00
C ILE A 70 0.18 1.63 3.46
N MET A 71 -0.30 2.51 4.35
CA MET A 71 0.07 2.45 5.75
C MET A 71 -0.65 1.24 6.35
N PHE A 72 0.08 0.15 6.53
CA PHE A 72 -0.40 -0.96 7.33
C PHE A 72 -0.52 -0.51 8.78
N THR A 73 -1.64 -0.84 9.40
CA THR A 73 -1.74 -0.86 10.86
C THR A 73 -0.79 -1.91 11.43
N ALA A 74 -0.48 -1.81 12.73
CA ALA A 74 0.34 -2.82 13.40
C ALA A 74 -0.28 -4.23 13.26
N GLN A 75 -1.60 -4.36 13.39
CA GLN A 75 -2.29 -5.64 13.25
C GLN A 75 -2.24 -6.20 11.82
N GLU A 76 -2.38 -5.34 10.80
CA GLU A 76 -2.25 -5.78 9.41
C GLU A 76 -0.84 -6.25 9.08
N LEU A 77 0.18 -5.58 9.64
CA LEU A 77 1.57 -5.97 9.45
C LEU A 77 1.87 -7.31 10.13
N GLU A 78 1.36 -7.53 11.34
CA GLU A 78 1.46 -8.82 12.04
C GLU A 78 0.80 -9.95 11.24
N ALA A 79 -0.40 -9.73 10.69
CA ALA A 79 -1.10 -10.71 9.87
C ALA A 79 -0.32 -11.05 8.59
N LEU A 80 0.24 -10.04 7.92
CA LEU A 80 1.05 -10.24 6.72
C LEU A 80 2.35 -10.99 7.02
N LEU A 81 3.01 -10.67 8.14
CA LEU A 81 4.21 -11.37 8.56
C LEU A 81 3.94 -12.84 8.89
N LEU A 82 2.85 -13.12 9.60
CA LEU A 82 2.42 -14.48 9.91
C LEU A 82 2.15 -15.27 8.62
N GLY A 83 1.34 -14.70 7.71
CA GLY A 83 1.02 -15.34 6.45
C GLY A 83 2.26 -15.62 5.59
N ALA A 84 3.19 -14.67 5.50
CA ALA A 84 4.43 -14.88 4.77
C ALA A 84 5.30 -15.99 5.38
N ARG A 85 5.40 -16.08 6.72
CA ARG A 85 6.11 -17.17 7.41
C ARG A 85 5.44 -18.53 7.20
N MET A 86 4.11 -18.58 7.19
CA MET A 86 3.36 -19.81 6.85
C MET A 86 3.67 -20.23 5.42
N VAL A 87 3.69 -19.30 4.47
CA VAL A 87 4.05 -19.60 3.07
C VAL A 87 5.49 -20.09 2.94
N GLN A 88 6.44 -19.50 3.68
CA GLN A 88 7.84 -19.96 3.72
C GLN A 88 8.00 -21.37 4.28
N ARG A 89 7.24 -21.72 5.32
CA ARG A 89 7.36 -23.02 6.01
C ARG A 89 6.52 -24.12 5.37
N TRP A 90 5.34 -23.78 4.84
CA TRP A 90 4.33 -24.76 4.42
C TRP A 90 4.06 -24.74 2.91
N GLY A 91 4.49 -23.69 2.20
CA GLY A 91 4.45 -23.64 0.74
C GLY A 91 5.57 -24.46 0.12
N ASP A 92 5.52 -24.68 -1.20
CA ASP A 92 6.69 -25.19 -1.91
C ASP A 92 7.77 -24.12 -2.08
N SER A 93 8.93 -24.54 -2.56
CA SER A 93 10.13 -23.71 -2.74
C SER A 93 9.87 -22.42 -3.50
N GLN A 94 9.02 -22.44 -4.54
CA GLN A 94 8.71 -21.26 -5.35
C GLN A 94 7.88 -20.25 -4.54
N LEU A 95 6.84 -20.70 -3.84
CA LEU A 95 6.05 -19.81 -2.98
C LEU A 95 6.85 -19.32 -1.78
N GLY A 96 7.68 -20.17 -1.18
CA GLY A 96 8.55 -19.78 -0.08
C GLY A 96 9.49 -18.63 -0.48
N ALA A 97 10.15 -18.76 -1.64
CA ALA A 97 11.00 -17.70 -2.20
C ALA A 97 10.21 -16.41 -2.54
N ALA A 98 8.99 -16.56 -3.05
CA ALA A 98 8.11 -15.41 -3.28
C ALA A 98 7.72 -14.71 -1.95
N GLY A 99 7.51 -15.48 -0.89
CA GLY A 99 7.28 -14.97 0.47
C GLY A 99 8.46 -14.16 1.01
N ASP A 100 9.70 -14.66 0.83
CA ASP A 100 10.93 -13.92 1.16
C ASP A 100 11.03 -12.58 0.42
N SER A 101 10.75 -12.60 -0.88
CA SER A 101 10.78 -11.41 -1.72
C SER A 101 9.72 -10.39 -1.28
N ALA A 102 8.50 -10.84 -0.98
CA ALA A 102 7.41 -9.98 -0.51
C ALA A 102 7.75 -9.31 0.83
N LEU A 103 8.26 -10.07 1.81
CA LEU A 103 8.69 -9.52 3.09
C LEU A 103 9.81 -8.49 2.94
N SER A 104 10.77 -8.74 2.05
CA SER A 104 11.86 -7.79 1.79
C SER A 104 11.34 -6.46 1.25
N LYS A 105 10.34 -6.49 0.36
CA LYS A 105 9.70 -5.27 -0.17
C LYS A 105 8.88 -4.55 0.89
N ILE A 106 8.14 -5.28 1.73
CA ILE A 106 7.37 -4.71 2.85
C ILE A 106 8.32 -4.01 3.84
N ARG A 107 9.47 -4.63 4.16
CA ARG A 107 10.49 -4.02 5.02
C ARG A 107 11.04 -2.72 4.45
N ALA A 108 11.25 -2.64 3.14
CA ALA A 108 11.82 -1.46 2.50
C ALA A 108 10.90 -0.23 2.49
N ILE A 109 9.61 -0.40 2.80
CA ILE A 109 8.60 0.67 2.75
C ILE A 109 8.05 1.06 4.14
N LEU A 110 8.46 0.36 5.20
CA LEU A 110 8.01 0.67 6.55
C LEU A 110 8.74 1.92 7.10
N PRO A 111 8.03 2.86 7.76
CA PRO A 111 8.66 3.97 8.47
C PRO A 111 9.50 3.48 9.67
N ASP A 112 10.62 4.14 10.00
CA ASP A 112 11.53 3.77 11.12
C ASP A 112 10.81 3.50 12.46
N LYS A 113 9.69 4.18 12.73
CA LYS A 113 8.88 3.96 13.94
C LYS A 113 8.14 2.62 13.97
N LEU A 114 7.96 1.99 12.81
CA LEU A 114 7.41 0.66 12.60
C LEU A 114 8.50 -0.37 12.27
N HIS A 115 9.77 0.05 12.12
CA HIS A 115 10.92 -0.82 12.38
C HIS A 115 10.99 -1.12 13.88
N PHE A 116 9.92 -1.68 14.45
CA PHE A 116 10.03 -2.30 15.75
C PHE A 116 11.00 -3.46 15.56
N ASP A 117 12.16 -3.37 16.21
CA ASP A 117 13.11 -4.48 16.32
C ASP A 117 12.42 -5.79 16.80
N HIS A 118 11.26 -5.66 17.46
CA HIS A 118 10.38 -6.75 17.90
C HIS A 118 9.29 -7.18 16.88
N ALA A 119 8.90 -6.37 15.91
CA ALA A 119 7.85 -6.73 14.95
C ALA A 119 8.40 -7.51 13.74
N ILE A 120 9.68 -7.35 13.41
CA ILE A 120 10.27 -7.94 12.19
C ILE A 120 10.78 -9.37 12.43
N LYS A 121 11.14 -9.68 13.69
CA LYS A 121 11.22 -11.03 14.22
C LYS A 121 10.60 -11.07 15.62
N PRO A 122 9.26 -11.17 15.72
CA PRO A 122 8.66 -11.39 17.02
C PRO A 122 9.09 -12.78 17.47
N GLU A 123 9.84 -12.86 18.57
CA GLU A 123 10.18 -14.13 19.23
C GLU A 123 8.92 -14.94 19.56
N TRP A 124 7.79 -14.24 19.74
CA TRP A 124 6.48 -14.81 19.99
C TRP A 124 5.73 -15.29 18.73
N LEU A 125 6.18 -14.97 17.52
CA LEU A 125 5.50 -15.36 16.27
C LEU A 125 6.16 -16.60 15.65
N ILE A 126 5.90 -17.76 16.25
CA ILE A 126 6.46 -19.03 15.82
C ILE A 126 5.49 -19.69 14.84
N VAL A 127 5.96 -19.91 13.61
CA VAL A 127 5.30 -20.82 12.67
C VAL A 127 6.00 -22.17 12.81
N PRO A 128 5.32 -23.22 13.28
CA PRO A 128 5.93 -24.53 13.42
C PRO A 128 6.37 -25.05 12.06
N ASP A 129 7.51 -25.75 12.06
CA ASP A 129 7.92 -26.51 10.90
C ASP A 129 6.87 -27.57 10.61
N TYR A 130 6.21 -27.42 9.46
CA TYR A 130 5.45 -28.50 8.88
C TYR A 130 6.45 -29.35 8.12
N MET A 131 6.83 -30.49 8.69
CA MET A 131 7.72 -31.43 7.99
C MET A 131 7.05 -31.80 6.66
N PRO A 132 7.62 -31.39 5.52
CA PRO A 132 7.06 -31.76 4.24
C PRO A 132 7.19 -33.27 4.11
N ASN A 133 6.06 -33.96 3.97
CA ASN A 133 6.08 -35.34 3.48
C ASN A 133 6.59 -35.34 2.04
N GLU A 134 6.93 -36.52 1.49
CA GLU A 134 7.37 -36.65 0.09
C GLU A 134 6.38 -36.02 -0.91
N ALA A 135 5.11 -35.84 -0.55
CA ALA A 135 4.12 -35.21 -1.41
C ALA A 135 4.30 -33.69 -1.57
N ALA A 136 5.00 -33.01 -0.66
CA ALA A 136 5.24 -31.57 -0.74
C ALA A 136 6.07 -31.15 -1.97
N GLN A 137 6.91 -32.07 -2.51
CA GLN A 137 7.69 -31.81 -3.73
C GLN A 137 6.82 -31.58 -4.96
N PHE A 138 5.56 -32.07 -4.95
CA PHE A 138 4.60 -31.91 -6.04
C PHE A 138 3.73 -30.65 -5.89
N GLY A 139 3.95 -29.83 -4.86
CA GLY A 139 3.13 -28.64 -4.60
C GLY A 139 3.03 -27.69 -5.79
N GLU A 140 4.14 -27.45 -6.47
CA GLU A 140 4.18 -26.54 -7.62
C GLU A 140 3.39 -27.12 -8.80
N GLN A 141 3.56 -28.42 -9.06
CA GLN A 141 2.87 -29.14 -10.13
C GLN A 141 1.35 -29.14 -9.89
N ILE A 142 0.92 -29.45 -8.67
CA ILE A 142 -0.50 -29.46 -8.29
C ILE A 142 -1.11 -28.07 -8.48
N ARG A 143 -0.46 -27.00 -8.00
CA ARG A 143 -0.96 -25.64 -8.18
C ARG A 143 -1.01 -25.23 -9.65
N SER A 144 0.02 -25.58 -10.42
CA SER A 144 0.07 -25.24 -11.84
C SER A 144 -1.04 -25.94 -12.62
N ALA A 145 -1.30 -27.21 -12.30
CA ALA A 145 -2.42 -27.96 -12.87
C ALA A 145 -3.79 -27.36 -12.48
N ILE A 146 -3.98 -26.92 -11.23
CA ILE A 146 -5.20 -26.23 -10.80
C ILE A 146 -5.41 -24.91 -11.56
N LYS A 147 -4.34 -24.12 -11.76
CA LYS A 147 -4.40 -22.84 -12.48
C LYS A 147 -4.68 -22.99 -13.97
N ALA A 148 -4.31 -24.12 -14.57
CA ALA A 148 -4.49 -24.39 -15.99
C ALA A 148 -5.89 -24.93 -16.34
N ARG A 149 -6.76 -25.10 -15.33
CA ARG A 149 -8.17 -25.45 -15.49
C ARG A 149 -9.03 -24.21 -15.70
#